data_AF-A0A1B6E9V4-F1
#
_entry.id   AF-A0A1B6E9V4-F1
#
_cell.length_a   1.000
_cell.length_b   1.000
_cell.length_c   1.000
_cell.angle_alpha   90.00
_cell.angle_beta   90.00
_cell.angle_gamma   90.00
#
_symmetry.space_group_name_H-M   'P 1'
#
loop_
_entity.id
_entity.type
_entity.pdbx_description
1 polymer ?
#
loop_
_entity_poly.entity_id
_entity_poly.type
_entity_poly.pdbx_seq_one_letter_code
_entity_poly.pdbx_strand_id
1 'polypeptide(L)'
;MSRPECDKPPPVSRTSSPANMPSFVAKTKEERLESSPFTPVETPNVNIPRTTDINRTADINRTADINRTADINRTAELPKYLSVYTTIVSPEQRRQYKEDFNANYNEYRHLHSIVEKVSRKFAQLESRLRREVKDSEGWKRIKYQIVKEYKDNKKDTQHQSAKRRFQYLH
;
A
#
# COMPACT_ATOMS: atom_id res chain seq x y z
N MET A 1 -0.02 -45.32 48.95
CA MET A 1 0.60 -44.02 48.59
C MET A 1 0.27 -43.75 47.13
N SER A 2 -0.78 -42.96 46.87
CA SER A 2 -1.24 -42.65 45.51
C SER A 2 -0.53 -41.41 44.99
N ARG A 3 0.07 -41.50 43.80
CA ARG A 3 0.62 -40.34 43.05
C ARG A 3 -0.54 -39.49 42.52
N PRO A 4 -0.42 -38.15 42.51
CA PRO A 4 -1.39 -37.31 41.82
C PRO A 4 -1.14 -37.36 40.31
N GLU A 5 -2.24 -37.50 39.58
CA GLU A 5 -2.32 -37.52 38.12
C GLU A 5 -2.05 -36.10 37.59
N CYS A 6 -1.03 -35.94 36.75
CA CYS A 6 -0.72 -34.67 36.11
C CYS A 6 -1.79 -34.37 35.05
N ASP A 7 -2.65 -33.38 35.32
CA ASP A 7 -3.53 -32.79 34.32
C ASP A 7 -2.72 -32.26 33.14
N LYS A 8 -2.85 -32.94 32.00
CA LYS A 8 -2.31 -32.51 30.71
C LYS A 8 -3.11 -31.29 30.25
N PRO A 9 -2.47 -30.15 29.93
CA PRO A 9 -3.20 -29.00 29.40
C PRO A 9 -3.84 -29.34 28.04
N PRO A 10 -5.02 -28.78 27.74
CA PRO A 10 -5.73 -29.07 26.50
C PRO A 10 -4.92 -28.61 25.27
N PRO A 11 -5.08 -29.29 24.12
CA PRO A 11 -4.35 -28.95 22.91
C PRO A 11 -4.71 -27.54 22.45
N VAL A 12 -3.72 -26.65 22.37
CA VAL A 12 -3.87 -25.30 21.85
C VAL A 12 -4.22 -25.40 20.38
N SER A 13 -5.45 -25.01 20.02
CA SER A 13 -5.90 -24.92 18.63
C SER A 13 -4.93 -24.04 17.84
N ARG A 14 -4.25 -24.63 16.85
CA ARG A 14 -3.45 -23.91 15.86
C ARG A 14 -4.40 -23.01 15.07
N THR A 15 -4.54 -21.76 15.47
CA THR A 15 -5.28 -20.78 14.68
C THR A 15 -4.48 -20.51 13.41
N SER A 16 -5.11 -20.87 12.28
CA SER A 16 -4.65 -20.67 10.92
C SER A 16 -3.99 -19.31 10.70
N SER A 17 -2.74 -19.35 10.22
CA SER A 17 -2.07 -18.22 9.60
C SER A 17 -2.90 -17.73 8.40
N PRO A 18 -3.26 -16.44 8.29
CA PRO A 18 -3.95 -15.94 7.11
C PRO A 18 -2.89 -15.69 6.03
N ALA A 19 -2.41 -16.77 5.42
CA ALA A 19 -1.80 -16.70 4.11
C ALA A 19 -2.89 -16.27 3.11
N ASN A 20 -2.50 -15.41 2.18
CA ASN A 20 -3.24 -15.01 0.97
C ASN A 20 -4.05 -13.71 1.06
N MET A 21 -3.33 -12.58 1.07
CA MET A 21 -3.85 -11.31 0.55
C MET A 21 -3.48 -11.20 -0.94
N PRO A 22 -4.44 -10.93 -1.86
CA PRO A 22 -4.10 -10.62 -3.23
C PRO A 22 -3.40 -9.24 -3.29
N SER A 23 -2.12 -9.25 -3.63
CA SER A 23 -1.36 -8.05 -3.98
C SER A 23 -1.87 -7.49 -5.31
N PHE A 24 -2.56 -6.35 -5.27
CA PHE A 24 -2.91 -5.64 -6.50
C PHE A 24 -1.81 -4.62 -6.82
N VAL A 25 -0.78 -5.09 -7.52
CA VAL A 25 0.15 -4.23 -8.24
C VAL A 25 -0.62 -3.54 -9.38
N ALA A 26 -0.64 -2.21 -9.38
CA ALA A 26 -1.16 -1.43 -10.49
C ALA A 26 -0.23 -1.64 -11.70
N LYS A 27 -0.72 -2.37 -12.70
CA LYS A 27 -0.04 -2.59 -13.97
C LYS A 27 -0.72 -1.69 -15.01
N THR A 28 -0.17 -0.51 -15.22
CA THR A 28 -0.49 0.35 -16.37
C THR A 28 0.40 -0.08 -17.52
N LYS A 29 -0.18 -0.69 -18.56
CA LYS A 29 0.40 -0.74 -19.90
C LYS A 29 -0.66 -0.22 -20.86
N GLU A 30 -0.37 0.96 -21.40
CA GLU A 30 -1.01 1.56 -22.56
C GLU A 30 -0.53 0.81 -23.80
N GLU A 31 -1.47 0.18 -24.50
CA GLU A 31 -1.24 -0.43 -25.81
C GLU A 31 -2.01 0.41 -26.82
N ARG A 32 -1.26 1.17 -27.63
CA ARG A 32 -1.74 2.00 -28.74
C ARG A 32 -1.34 1.32 -30.04
N LEU A 33 -2.32 0.98 -30.86
CA LEU A 33 -2.14 0.43 -32.20
C LEU A 33 -1.75 1.54 -33.21
N GLU A 34 -0.73 1.19 -34.00
CA GLU A 34 -0.45 1.50 -35.42
C GLU A 34 -0.40 2.94 -35.95
N SER A 35 0.77 3.33 -36.50
CA SER A 35 0.91 3.61 -37.95
C SER A 35 2.40 3.73 -38.35
N SER A 36 2.62 3.40 -39.62
CA SER A 36 3.84 2.93 -40.32
C SER A 36 4.91 4.00 -40.65
N PRO A 37 6.07 3.61 -41.24
CA PRO A 37 7.36 4.31 -41.15
C PRO A 37 7.69 5.20 -42.35
N PHE A 38 8.58 6.18 -42.18
CA PHE A 38 9.44 6.68 -43.25
C PHE A 38 10.78 7.17 -42.67
N THR A 39 11.88 6.68 -43.24
CA THR A 39 13.28 7.06 -43.00
C THR A 39 13.81 7.86 -44.19
N PRO A 40 15.13 8.15 -44.25
CA PRO A 40 15.89 9.30 -43.73
C PRO A 40 16.34 10.25 -44.89
N VAL A 41 17.21 11.24 -44.66
CA VAL A 41 18.33 11.68 -45.56
C VAL A 41 18.93 13.06 -45.14
N GLU A 42 20.22 13.00 -44.77
CA GLU A 42 21.42 13.86 -44.99
C GLU A 42 21.41 15.42 -44.96
N THR A 43 22.26 15.93 -44.02
CA THR A 43 23.30 17.02 -44.02
C THR A 43 23.38 18.09 -45.14
N PRO A 44 24.00 19.31 -44.95
CA PRO A 44 25.13 19.59 -44.05
C PRO A 44 25.23 20.98 -43.37
N ASN A 45 26.26 21.04 -42.51
CA ASN A 45 26.93 22.13 -41.83
C ASN A 45 27.13 23.44 -42.62
N VAL A 46 26.77 24.58 -42.01
CA VAL A 46 27.31 25.91 -42.34
C VAL A 46 27.76 26.58 -41.05
N ASN A 47 28.99 27.08 -41.08
CA ASN A 47 29.74 27.64 -39.95
C ASN A 47 29.74 29.19 -40.03
N ILE A 48 29.96 29.84 -38.86
CA ILE A 48 30.46 31.22 -38.63
C ILE A 48 29.42 32.37 -38.65
N PRO A 49 29.53 33.51 -37.90
CA PRO A 49 30.36 33.89 -36.72
C PRO A 49 29.57 34.44 -35.50
N ARG A 50 30.29 34.69 -34.40
CA ARG A 50 29.90 35.43 -33.18
C ARG A 50 29.40 36.85 -33.46
N THR A 51 28.35 37.27 -32.75
CA THR A 51 28.11 38.68 -32.37
C THR A 51 27.53 38.76 -30.95
N THR A 52 28.31 39.39 -30.07
CA THR A 52 27.95 40.33 -28.98
C THR A 52 26.60 40.19 -28.25
N ASP A 53 26.74 40.02 -26.93
CA ASP A 53 26.03 40.70 -25.84
C ASP A 53 24.50 40.64 -25.77
N ILE A 54 23.99 40.16 -24.63
CA ILE A 54 23.03 40.89 -23.77
C ILE A 54 22.93 40.12 -22.44
N ASN A 55 23.28 40.82 -21.36
CA ASN A 55 23.00 40.44 -19.98
C ASN A 55 21.51 40.11 -19.78
N ARG A 56 21.20 38.95 -19.20
CA ARG A 56 19.99 38.81 -18.36
C ARG A 56 20.19 37.81 -17.24
N THR A 57 20.43 38.38 -16.07
CA THR A 57 20.19 37.85 -14.74
C THR A 57 18.90 37.01 -14.67
N ALA A 58 19.05 35.77 -14.19
CA ALA A 58 18.03 35.06 -13.42
C ALA A 58 18.73 33.92 -12.67
N ASP A 59 19.30 34.26 -11.52
CA ASP A 59 19.22 33.38 -10.36
C ASP A 59 17.76 32.96 -10.14
N ILE A 60 17.60 31.89 -9.34
CA ILE A 60 16.33 31.33 -8.85
C ILE A 60 15.78 30.24 -9.77
N ASN A 61 16.19 28.99 -9.50
CA ASN A 61 15.28 27.82 -9.42
C ASN A 61 16.04 26.54 -9.01
N ARG A 62 16.88 26.60 -7.97
CA ARG A 62 17.47 25.40 -7.32
C ARG A 62 16.86 25.13 -5.95
N THR A 63 15.54 25.29 -5.85
CA THR A 63 14.75 25.03 -4.62
C THR A 63 13.70 23.94 -4.79
N ALA A 64 13.51 23.40 -6.01
CA ALA A 64 12.58 22.29 -6.25
C ALA A 64 13.13 20.92 -5.80
N ASP A 65 14.45 20.72 -5.80
CA ASP A 65 15.04 19.43 -5.41
C ASP A 65 15.10 19.22 -3.89
N ILE A 66 15.27 20.30 -3.11
CA ILE A 66 15.35 20.24 -1.64
C ILE A 66 13.99 19.83 -1.04
N ASN A 67 12.89 20.28 -1.64
CA ASN A 67 11.54 19.91 -1.20
C ASN A 67 11.21 18.45 -1.53
N ARG A 68 11.77 17.89 -2.61
CA ARG A 68 11.57 16.47 -2.96
C ARG A 68 12.33 15.53 -2.01
N THR A 69 13.49 15.95 -1.50
CA THR A 69 14.23 15.21 -0.48
C THR A 69 13.60 15.31 0.92
N ALA A 70 12.94 16.42 1.25
CA ALA A 70 12.25 16.57 2.54
C ALA A 70 11.01 15.67 2.67
N ASP A 71 10.29 15.41 1.58
CA ASP A 71 9.17 14.45 1.57
C ASP A 71 9.63 12.98 1.64
N ILE A 72 10.81 12.66 1.09
CA ILE A 72 11.41 11.32 1.22
C ILE A 72 11.89 11.08 2.67
N ASN A 73 12.41 12.12 3.34
CA ASN A 73 12.89 12.01 4.72
C ASN A 73 11.78 12.00 5.77
N ARG A 74 10.55 12.42 5.44
CA ARG A 74 9.39 12.33 6.35
C ARG A 74 8.84 10.91 6.54
N THR A 75 9.33 9.94 5.78
CA THR A 75 8.76 8.58 5.73
C THR A 75 9.77 7.44 5.95
N ALA A 76 11.04 7.75 6.20
CA ALA A 76 12.11 6.75 6.33
C ALA A 76 12.61 6.56 7.79
N GLU A 77 11.85 6.99 8.80
CA GLU A 77 12.11 6.51 10.16
C GLU A 77 11.74 5.02 10.22
N LEU A 78 12.76 4.17 10.35
CA LEU A 78 12.60 2.75 10.62
C LEU A 78 11.65 2.56 11.82
N PRO A 79 10.62 1.71 11.73
CA PRO A 79 9.70 1.51 12.82
C PRO A 79 10.41 1.10 14.12
N LYS A 80 10.04 1.72 15.23
CA LYS A 80 10.64 1.47 16.56
C LYS A 80 10.60 -0.01 16.97
N TYR A 81 9.61 -0.77 16.51
CA TYR A 81 9.51 -2.19 16.84
C TYR A 81 10.71 -3.00 16.30
N LEU A 82 11.36 -2.59 15.20
CA LEU A 82 12.53 -3.28 14.66
C LEU A 82 13.76 -3.17 15.57
N SER A 83 13.87 -2.09 16.34
CA SER A 83 14.95 -1.92 17.32
C SER A 83 14.60 -2.47 18.70
N VAL A 84 13.32 -2.47 19.08
CA VAL A 84 12.84 -2.95 20.38
C VAL A 84 12.73 -4.48 20.43
N TYR A 85 12.28 -5.12 19.35
CA TYR A 85 12.08 -6.57 19.28
C TYR A 85 13.22 -7.23 18.50
N THR A 86 14.31 -7.52 19.20
CA THR A 86 15.50 -8.17 18.63
C THR A 86 15.41 -9.69 18.72
N THR A 87 16.44 -10.40 18.25
CA THR A 87 16.53 -11.86 18.36
C THR A 87 16.32 -12.31 19.80
N ILE A 88 15.43 -13.28 19.97
CA ILE A 88 15.12 -13.85 21.28
C ILE A 88 16.34 -14.66 21.75
N VAL A 89 16.90 -14.28 22.90
CA VAL A 89 18.03 -14.97 23.54
C VAL A 89 17.68 -15.63 24.86
N SER A 90 16.49 -15.36 25.42
CA SER A 90 16.06 -15.95 26.69
C SER A 90 14.56 -16.32 26.73
N PRO A 91 14.17 -17.31 27.56
CA PRO A 91 12.76 -17.64 27.78
C PRO A 91 11.96 -16.48 28.36
N GLU A 92 12.59 -15.65 29.19
CA GLU A 92 11.98 -14.46 29.80
C GLU A 92 11.63 -13.42 28.73
N GLN A 93 12.59 -13.10 27.85
CA GLN A 93 12.36 -12.19 26.73
C GLN A 93 11.22 -12.69 25.82
N ARG A 94 11.17 -14.00 25.55
CA ARG A 94 10.09 -14.61 24.78
C ARG A 94 8.72 -14.44 25.46
N ARG A 95 8.65 -14.56 26.78
CA ARG A 95 7.42 -14.35 27.53
C ARG A 95 6.97 -12.89 27.43
N GLN A 96 7.87 -11.94 27.66
CA GLN A 96 7.57 -10.52 27.52
C GLN A 96 7.06 -10.16 26.12
N TYR A 97 7.76 -10.59 25.07
CA TYR A 97 7.32 -10.31 23.70
C TYR A 97 5.96 -10.92 23.37
N LYS A 98 5.65 -12.09 23.95
CA LYS A 98 4.32 -12.71 23.82
C LYS A 98 3.23 -11.90 24.52
N GLU A 99 3.52 -11.37 25.71
CA GLU A 99 2.59 -10.51 26.45
C GLU A 99 2.33 -9.21 25.68
N ASP A 100 3.38 -8.56 25.17
CA ASP A 100 3.28 -7.35 24.36
C ASP A 100 2.47 -7.60 23.08
N PHE A 101 2.70 -8.74 22.41
CA PHE A 101 1.90 -9.14 21.24
C PHE A 101 0.42 -9.31 21.61
N ASN A 102 0.14 -10.03 22.69
CA ASN A 102 -1.24 -10.29 23.13
C ASN A 102 -1.96 -9.00 23.54
N ALA A 103 -1.25 -8.04 24.16
CA ALA A 103 -1.80 -6.75 24.55
C ALA A 103 -2.34 -5.96 23.34
N ASN A 104 -1.65 -6.03 22.20
CA ASN A 104 -2.04 -5.35 20.96
C ASN A 104 -2.98 -6.16 20.06
N TYR A 105 -3.14 -7.47 20.33
CA TYR A 105 -3.91 -8.37 19.45
C TYR A 105 -5.39 -8.00 19.34
N ASN A 106 -6.01 -7.55 20.42
CA ASN A 106 -7.41 -7.11 20.40
C ASN A 106 -7.60 -5.88 19.50
N GLU A 107 -6.66 -4.93 19.56
CA GLU A 107 -6.66 -3.76 18.69
C GLU A 107 -6.52 -4.17 17.21
N TYR A 108 -5.55 -5.05 16.93
CA TYR A 108 -5.34 -5.60 15.59
C TYR A 108 -6.62 -6.26 15.03
N ARG A 109 -7.29 -7.11 15.82
CA ARG A 109 -8.52 -7.81 15.41
C ARG A 109 -9.65 -6.83 15.09
N HIS A 110 -9.80 -5.80 15.91
CA HIS A 110 -10.80 -4.77 15.68
C HIS A 110 -10.52 -4.01 14.38
N LEU A 111 -9.28 -3.53 14.20
CA LEU A 111 -8.87 -2.79 13.01
C LEU A 111 -9.00 -3.63 11.73
N HIS A 112 -8.60 -4.90 11.80
CA HIS A 112 -8.77 -5.87 10.71
C HIS A 112 -10.23 -5.94 10.28
N SER A 113 -11.18 -6.02 11.22
CA SER A 113 -12.61 -6.11 10.90
C SER A 113 -13.13 -4.90 10.09
N ILE A 114 -12.61 -3.70 10.36
CA ILE A 114 -12.96 -2.47 9.65
C ILE A 114 -12.40 -2.49 8.23
N VAL A 115 -11.11 -2.81 8.08
CA VAL A 115 -10.43 -2.87 6.78
C VAL A 115 -11.01 -3.99 5.91
N GLU A 116 -11.32 -5.13 6.50
CA GLU A 116 -11.90 -6.29 5.83
C GLU A 116 -13.32 -6.02 5.34
N LYS A 117 -14.14 -5.28 6.11
CA LYS A 117 -15.50 -4.89 5.69
C LYS A 117 -15.50 -4.12 4.37
N VAL A 118 -14.57 -3.18 4.22
CA VAL A 118 -14.41 -2.40 2.98
C VAL A 118 -13.92 -3.29 1.84
N SER A 119 -12.93 -4.14 2.10
CA SER A 119 -12.40 -5.09 1.12
C SER A 119 -13.49 -6.02 0.58
N ARG A 120 -14.33 -6.58 1.46
CA ARG A 120 -15.49 -7.42 1.07
C ARG A 120 -16.48 -6.67 0.18
N LYS A 121 -16.77 -5.41 0.49
CA LYS A 121 -17.69 -4.58 -0.30
C LYS A 121 -17.20 -4.41 -1.73
N PHE A 122 -15.91 -4.12 -1.92
CA PHE A 122 -15.33 -4.01 -3.26
C PHE A 122 -15.30 -5.35 -4.00
N ALA A 123 -14.94 -6.44 -3.32
CA ALA A 123 -14.98 -7.78 -3.92
C ALA A 123 -16.41 -8.16 -4.40
N GLN A 124 -17.43 -7.83 -3.64
CA GLN A 124 -18.84 -8.06 -4.04
C GLN A 124 -19.25 -7.21 -5.25
N LEU A 125 -18.89 -5.93 -5.26
CA LEU A 125 -19.19 -5.04 -6.39
C LEU A 125 -18.47 -5.49 -7.66
N GLU A 126 -17.20 -5.89 -7.55
CA GLU A 126 -16.45 -6.45 -8.65
C GLU A 126 -17.07 -7.76 -9.17
N SER A 127 -17.44 -8.66 -8.25
CA SER A 127 -18.12 -9.92 -8.60
C SER A 127 -19.43 -9.66 -9.37
N ARG A 128 -20.22 -8.67 -8.95
CA ARG A 128 -21.43 -8.25 -9.68
C ARG A 128 -21.09 -7.64 -11.03
N LEU A 129 -20.08 -6.78 -11.10
CA LEU A 129 -19.66 -6.13 -12.35
C LEU A 129 -19.23 -7.16 -13.40
N ARG A 130 -18.52 -8.21 -12.99
CA ARG A 130 -18.05 -9.28 -13.88
C ARG A 130 -19.17 -10.17 -14.41
N ARG A 131 -20.29 -10.29 -13.70
CA ARG A 131 -21.47 -11.07 -14.13
C ARG A 131 -22.40 -10.31 -15.06
N GLU A 132 -22.33 -8.99 -15.05
CA GLU A 132 -23.21 -8.12 -15.83
C GLU A 132 -22.69 -7.96 -17.26
N VAL A 133 -23.60 -7.80 -18.22
CA VAL A 133 -23.22 -7.57 -19.62
C VAL A 133 -22.52 -6.22 -19.74
N LYS A 134 -21.36 -6.20 -20.40
CA LYS A 134 -20.57 -4.99 -20.60
C LYS A 134 -21.42 -3.90 -21.26
N ASP A 135 -21.26 -2.66 -20.79
CA ASP A 135 -21.96 -1.46 -21.27
C ASP A 135 -23.49 -1.45 -21.09
N SER A 136 -24.07 -2.45 -20.40
CA SER A 136 -25.45 -2.40 -19.95
C SER A 136 -25.67 -1.29 -18.91
N GLU A 137 -26.92 -0.84 -18.74
CA GLU A 137 -27.26 0.13 -17.69
C GLU A 137 -26.96 -0.40 -16.28
N GLY A 138 -27.12 -1.72 -16.06
CA GLY A 138 -26.72 -2.39 -14.82
C GLY A 138 -25.20 -2.28 -14.58
N TRP A 139 -24.41 -2.50 -15.63
CA TRP A 139 -22.95 -2.46 -15.54
C TRP A 139 -22.45 -1.04 -15.27
N LYS A 140 -23.00 -0.04 -15.97
CA LYS A 140 -22.69 1.38 -15.74
C LYS A 140 -23.04 1.80 -14.31
N ARG A 141 -24.19 1.34 -13.79
CA ARG A 141 -24.60 1.59 -12.40
C ARG A 141 -23.63 1.00 -11.39
N ILE A 142 -23.18 -0.24 -11.59
CA ILE A 142 -22.20 -0.88 -10.70
C ILE A 142 -20.86 -0.15 -10.76
N LYS A 143 -20.39 0.26 -11.96
CA LYS A 143 -19.18 1.10 -12.09
C LYS A 143 -19.30 2.40 -11.32
N TYR A 144 -20.42 3.10 -11.48
CA TYR A 144 -20.68 4.33 -10.73
C TYR A 144 -20.62 4.07 -9.22
N GLN A 145 -21.25 2.98 -8.76
CA GLN A 145 -21.21 2.60 -7.34
C GLN A 145 -19.78 2.34 -6.86
N ILE A 146 -18.95 1.60 -7.60
CA ILE A 146 -17.54 1.38 -7.24
C ILE A 146 -16.78 2.69 -7.08
N VAL A 147 -16.94 3.62 -8.04
CA VAL A 147 -16.26 4.93 -7.99
C VAL A 147 -16.77 5.77 -6.80
N LYS A 148 -18.08 5.76 -6.54
CA LYS A 148 -18.67 6.46 -5.40
C LYS A 148 -18.13 5.91 -4.08
N GLU A 149 -18.19 4.60 -3.89
CA GLU A 149 -17.70 3.93 -2.67
C GLU A 149 -16.21 4.17 -2.43
N TYR A 150 -15.40 4.20 -3.49
CA TYR A 150 -13.99 4.56 -3.37
C TYR A 150 -13.81 6.00 -2.87
N LYS A 151 -14.56 6.96 -3.43
CA LYS A 151 -14.49 8.37 -3.02
C LYS A 151 -14.94 8.55 -1.56
N ASP A 152 -16.02 7.87 -1.17
CA ASP A 152 -16.57 7.93 0.19
C ASP A 152 -15.55 7.31 1.18
N ASN A 153 -15.00 6.14 0.88
CA ASN A 153 -14.01 5.46 1.72
C ASN A 153 -12.67 6.21 1.81
N LYS A 154 -12.29 6.95 0.76
CA LYS A 154 -11.09 7.80 0.77
C LYS A 154 -11.24 9.00 1.73
N LYS A 155 -12.48 9.47 1.94
CA LYS A 155 -12.81 10.56 2.88
C LYS A 155 -13.12 10.09 4.29
N ASP A 156 -13.47 8.81 4.45
CA ASP A 156 -13.72 8.19 5.75
C ASP A 156 -12.45 8.19 6.61
N THR A 157 -12.38 9.15 7.54
CA THR A 157 -11.24 9.33 8.44
C THR A 157 -11.03 8.13 9.36
N GLN A 158 -12.10 7.43 9.76
CA GLN A 158 -12.03 6.24 10.58
C GLN A 158 -11.42 5.07 9.80
N HIS A 159 -11.87 4.83 8.57
CA HIS A 159 -11.26 3.79 7.74
C HIS A 159 -9.79 4.11 7.41
N GLN A 160 -9.47 5.37 7.09
CA GLN A 160 -8.08 5.76 6.78
C GLN A 160 -7.17 5.65 8.01
N SER A 161 -7.61 6.07 9.20
CA SER A 161 -6.84 5.91 10.43
C SER A 161 -6.71 4.44 10.81
N ALA A 162 -7.79 3.66 10.69
CA ALA A 162 -7.78 2.23 10.96
C ALA A 162 -6.82 1.49 10.03
N LYS A 163 -6.81 1.83 8.73
CA LYS A 163 -5.89 1.24 7.75
C LYS A 163 -4.43 1.55 8.08
N ARG A 164 -4.09 2.79 8.43
CA ARG A 164 -2.72 3.15 8.83
C ARG A 164 -2.29 2.41 10.10
N ARG A 165 -3.15 2.36 11.11
CA ARG A 165 -2.85 1.66 12.36
C ARG A 165 -2.76 0.14 12.17
N PHE A 166 -3.65 -0.43 11.36
CA PHE A 166 -3.60 -1.83 10.96
C PHE A 166 -2.27 -2.18 10.29
N GLN A 167 -1.83 -1.37 9.31
CA GLN A 167 -0.55 -1.59 8.62
C GLN A 167 0.66 -1.51 9.55
N TYR A 168 0.57 -0.75 10.64
CA TYR A 168 1.64 -0.67 11.63
C TYR A 168 1.69 -1.91 12.55
N LEU A 169 0.52 -2.51 12.85
CA LEU A 169 0.40 -3.66 13.75
C LEU A 169 0.48 -5.02 13.04
N HIS A 170 0.40 -5.05 11.71
CA HIS A 170 0.40 -6.26 10.88
C HIS A 170 1.83 -6.69 10.52
#